data_AF-A0AAD3E2Y6-F1
#
_entry.id   AF-A0AAD3E2Y6-F1
#
_cell.length_a   1.000
_cell.length_b   1.000
_cell.length_c   1.000
_cell.angle_alpha   90.00
_cell.angle_beta   90.00
_cell.angle_gamma   90.00
#
_symmetry.space_group_name_H-M   'P 1'
#
loop_
_entity.id
_entity.type
_entity.pdbx_description
1 polymer ?
#
loop_
_entity_poly.entity_id
_entity_poly.type
_entity_poly.pdbx_seq_one_letter_code
_entity_poly.pdbx_strand_id
1 'polypeptide(L)'
;AALHAARYVDSWRVYVRQPVLLPCVALALLYMTVLSLGFLMTSYLKWSGMSEAEVSGYRGVGALTGLAATAIFPPLSKRAGLAFCAVAGVTYQLACLAAGVLPTVVAAAAAAAAAGNRGGGEQGNKPAVGQVRVLVAGLVTSRTGLWLYDLAVTQLIQEDVRQDLLGNVYGVQSSLQATFEMLSFVAGLAVSNPAAFHWLMLGSLGSVAVAAGLVWSY
;
A
#
# COMPACT_ATOMS: atom_id res chain seq x y z
N ALA A 1 -35.70 6.97 -0.07
CA ALA A 1 -34.79 6.00 -0.72
C ALA A 1 -34.29 6.50 -2.09
N ALA A 2 -35.17 6.71 -3.08
CA ALA A 2 -34.79 7.11 -4.45
C ALA A 2 -33.97 8.43 -4.54
N LEU A 3 -34.34 9.45 -3.76
CA LEU A 3 -33.63 10.75 -3.75
C LEU A 3 -32.19 10.64 -3.19
N HIS A 4 -31.96 9.74 -2.23
CA HIS A 4 -30.63 9.48 -1.69
C HIS A 4 -29.77 8.67 -2.66
N ALA A 5 -30.37 7.71 -3.37
CA ALA A 5 -29.69 6.95 -4.41
C ALA A 5 -29.27 7.85 -5.59
N ALA A 6 -30.12 8.80 -6.01
CA ALA A 6 -29.79 9.76 -7.06
C ALA A 6 -28.60 10.65 -6.65
N ARG A 7 -28.63 11.21 -5.43
CA ARG A 7 -27.51 12.00 -4.88
C ARG A 7 -26.21 11.19 -4.79
N TYR A 8 -26.31 9.91 -4.45
CA TYR A 8 -25.14 9.01 -4.40
C TYR A 8 -24.52 8.83 -5.80
N VAL A 9 -25.32 8.49 -6.81
CA VAL A 9 -24.85 8.37 -8.21
C VAL A 9 -24.25 9.67 -8.71
N ASP A 10 -24.83 10.81 -8.32
CA ASP A 10 -24.29 12.12 -8.69
C ASP A 10 -22.93 12.42 -8.03
N SER A 11 -22.68 11.98 -6.79
CA SER A 11 -21.35 12.10 -6.17
C SER A 11 -20.27 11.32 -6.92
N TRP A 12 -20.57 10.11 -7.40
CA TRP A 12 -19.64 9.35 -8.24
C TRP A 12 -19.36 10.05 -9.57
N ARG A 13 -20.39 10.60 -10.21
CA ARG A 13 -20.23 11.40 -11.44
C ARG A 13 -19.38 12.65 -11.21
N VAL A 14 -19.54 13.31 -10.06
CA VAL A 14 -18.70 14.44 -9.66
C VAL A 14 -17.25 13.98 -9.48
N TYR A 15 -17.02 12.88 -8.76
CA TYR A 15 -15.68 12.34 -8.50
C TYR A 15 -14.91 12.01 -9.78
N VAL A 16 -15.52 11.29 -10.73
CA VAL A 16 -14.84 10.89 -11.99
C VAL A 16 -14.57 12.04 -12.95
N ARG A 17 -15.13 13.23 -12.68
CA ARG A 17 -14.89 14.45 -13.48
C ARG A 17 -13.87 15.38 -12.84
N GLN A 18 -13.33 15.03 -11.66
CA GLN A 18 -12.30 15.86 -11.03
C GLN A 18 -10.99 15.78 -11.82
N PRO A 19 -10.26 16.90 -11.96
CA PRO A 19 -8.95 16.89 -12.61
C PRO A 19 -7.97 15.96 -11.88
N VAL A 20 -8.08 15.88 -10.55
CA VAL A 20 -7.25 15.04 -9.67
C VAL A 20 -7.67 13.56 -9.61
N LEU A 21 -8.45 13.07 -10.58
CA LEU A 21 -8.98 11.70 -10.54
C LEU A 21 -7.89 10.63 -10.43
N LEU A 22 -6.85 10.70 -11.27
CA LEU A 22 -5.78 9.70 -11.32
C LEU A 22 -5.03 9.58 -9.98
N PRO A 23 -4.55 10.69 -9.36
CA PRO A 23 -3.94 10.59 -8.03
C PRO A 23 -4.93 10.12 -6.95
N CYS A 24 -6.21 10.46 -7.02
CA CYS A 24 -7.20 9.96 -6.06
C CYS A 24 -7.41 8.44 -6.17
N VAL A 25 -7.55 7.91 -7.39
CA VAL A 25 -7.69 6.47 -7.65
C VAL A 25 -6.43 5.71 -7.26
N ALA A 26 -5.25 6.26 -7.58
CA ALA A 26 -3.98 5.68 -7.17
C ALA A 26 -3.86 5.62 -5.64
N LEU A 27 -4.25 6.67 -4.89
CA LEU A 27 -4.32 6.63 -3.44
C LEU A 27 -5.27 5.54 -2.92
N ALA A 28 -6.42 5.36 -3.58
CA ALA A 28 -7.34 4.28 -3.22
C ALA A 28 -6.73 2.89 -3.46
N LEU A 29 -5.99 2.68 -4.55
CA LEU A 29 -5.27 1.42 -4.81
C LEU A 29 -4.20 1.10 -3.76
N LEU A 30 -3.56 2.11 -3.17
CA LEU A 30 -2.58 1.90 -2.09
C LEU A 30 -3.19 1.28 -0.81
N TYR A 31 -4.53 1.33 -0.65
CA TYR A 31 -5.24 0.62 0.42
C TYR A 31 -5.46 -0.87 0.11
N MET A 32 -5.36 -1.29 -1.16
CA MET A 32 -5.40 -2.70 -1.54
C MET A 32 -4.02 -3.34 -1.33
N THR A 33 -3.62 -3.49 -0.08
CA THR A 33 -2.29 -4.01 0.27
C THR A 33 -2.30 -4.83 1.55
N VAL A 34 -1.60 -5.96 1.53
CA VAL A 34 -1.27 -6.70 2.75
C VAL A 34 0.10 -6.28 3.32
N LEU A 35 0.83 -5.41 2.62
CA LEU A 35 2.16 -4.90 3.00
C LEU A 35 2.03 -3.71 3.96
N SER A 36 1.29 -3.90 5.04
CA SER A 36 1.19 -2.98 6.17
C SER A 36 1.44 -3.77 7.46
N LEU A 37 1.88 -3.14 8.55
CA LEU A 37 2.04 -3.82 9.85
C LEU A 37 0.69 -4.11 10.56
N GLY A 38 -0.36 -4.35 9.78
CA GLY A 38 -1.67 -4.83 10.22
C GLY A 38 -1.68 -6.33 10.50
N PHE A 39 -2.89 -6.90 10.65
CA PHE A 39 -3.08 -8.27 11.12
C PHE A 39 -2.45 -9.33 10.21
N LEU A 40 -2.69 -9.29 8.89
CA LEU A 40 -2.21 -10.31 7.95
C LEU A 40 -0.67 -10.40 7.92
N MET A 41 0.01 -9.27 7.73
CA MET A 41 1.48 -9.22 7.77
C MET A 41 2.01 -9.63 9.14
N THR A 42 1.43 -9.14 10.24
CA THR A 42 1.89 -9.49 11.59
C THR A 42 1.82 -11.01 11.81
N SER A 43 0.74 -11.65 11.39
CA SER A 43 0.59 -13.11 11.43
C SER A 43 1.67 -13.81 10.59
N TYR A 44 1.98 -13.31 9.39
CA TYR A 44 3.06 -13.83 8.56
C TYR A 44 4.45 -13.68 9.21
N LEU A 45 4.76 -12.52 9.80
CA LEU A 45 6.02 -12.27 10.50
C LEU A 45 6.20 -13.22 11.69
N LYS A 46 5.14 -13.41 12.47
CA LYS A 46 5.10 -14.36 13.59
C LYS A 46 5.28 -15.81 13.12
N TRP A 47 4.59 -16.22 12.07
CA TRP A 47 4.72 -17.56 11.49
C TRP A 47 6.15 -17.82 10.98
N SER A 48 6.79 -16.79 10.43
CA SER A 48 8.17 -16.82 9.94
C SER A 48 9.24 -16.84 11.05
N GLY A 49 8.85 -16.72 12.33
CA GLY A 49 9.74 -16.82 13.47
C GLY A 49 10.22 -15.48 14.05
N MET A 50 9.65 -14.35 13.63
CA MET A 50 9.95 -13.05 14.24
C MET A 50 9.31 -12.93 15.63
N SER A 51 10.06 -12.40 16.60
CA SER A 51 9.55 -12.19 17.97
C SER A 51 8.52 -11.05 18.02
N GLU A 52 7.63 -11.06 19.02
CA GLU A 52 6.65 -9.97 19.22
C GLU A 52 7.31 -8.62 19.50
N ALA A 53 8.38 -8.63 20.30
CA ALA A 53 9.17 -7.43 20.61
C ALA A 53 9.82 -6.84 19.36
N GLU A 54 10.29 -7.68 18.43
CA GLU A 54 10.87 -7.22 17.17
C GLU A 54 9.79 -6.64 16.25
N VAL A 55 8.63 -7.30 16.11
CA VAL A 55 7.49 -6.78 15.34
C VAL A 55 7.00 -5.43 15.90
N SER A 56 6.90 -5.28 17.22
CA SER A 56 6.48 -4.03 17.84
C SER A 56 7.53 -2.92 17.66
N GLY A 57 8.82 -3.26 17.71
CA GLY A 57 9.91 -2.34 17.37
C GLY A 57 9.77 -1.79 15.96
N TYR A 58 9.52 -2.67 14.97
CA TYR A 58 9.28 -2.24 13.59
C TYR A 58 8.02 -1.36 13.44
N ARG A 59 6.96 -1.61 14.24
CA ARG A 59 5.79 -0.71 14.27
C ARG A 59 6.16 0.70 14.75
N GLY A 60 6.99 0.78 15.79
CA GLY A 60 7.55 2.06 16.26
C GLY A 60 8.33 2.80 15.18
N VAL A 61 9.23 2.10 14.48
CA VAL A 61 9.99 2.66 13.34
C VAL A 61 9.07 3.07 12.20
N GLY A 62 8.04 2.28 11.89
CA GLY A 62 7.02 2.60 10.89
C GLY A 62 6.22 3.86 11.22
N ALA A 63 5.94 4.11 12.51
CA ALA A 63 5.31 5.34 12.96
C ALA A 63 6.25 6.55 12.79
N LEU A 64 7.52 6.42 13.15
CA LEU A 64 8.53 7.49 13.00
C LEU A 64 8.77 7.87 11.54
N THR A 65 8.90 6.89 10.64
CA THR A 65 9.07 7.10 9.20
C THR A 65 7.82 7.72 8.55
N GLY A 66 6.64 7.29 8.97
CA GLY A 66 5.39 7.95 8.56
C GLY A 66 5.31 9.41 9.03
N LEU A 67 5.67 9.68 10.29
CA LEU A 67 5.72 11.05 10.83
C LEU A 67 6.78 11.90 10.10
N ALA A 68 7.91 11.33 9.73
CA ALA A 68 8.95 12.06 8.98
C ALA A 68 8.40 12.66 7.67
N ALA A 69 7.44 12.00 7.03
CA ALA A 69 6.80 12.53 5.83
C ALA A 69 6.10 13.89 6.06
N THR A 70 5.51 14.11 7.24
CA THR A 70 4.85 15.39 7.57
C THR A 70 5.85 16.54 7.75
N ALA A 71 7.10 16.24 8.13
CA ALA A 71 8.18 17.22 8.17
C ALA A 71 8.80 17.46 6.79
N ILE A 72 8.88 16.42 5.95
CA ILE A 72 9.43 16.49 4.58
C ILE A 72 8.47 17.22 3.63
N PHE A 73 7.17 16.98 3.76
CA PHE A 73 6.18 17.45 2.80
C PHE A 73 6.13 18.98 2.64
N PRO A 74 6.01 19.81 3.70
CA PRO A 74 5.88 21.27 3.54
C PRO A 74 7.04 21.97 2.80
N PRO A 75 8.33 21.70 3.10
CA PRO A 75 9.41 22.32 2.33
C PRO A 75 9.50 21.76 0.90
N LEU A 76 9.13 20.49 0.69
CA LEU A 76 9.18 19.87 -0.63
C LEU A 76 8.06 20.40 -1.54
N SER A 77 6.83 20.49 -1.05
CA SER A 77 5.68 21.01 -1.80
C SER A 77 5.87 22.47 -2.18
N LYS A 78 6.43 23.30 -1.30
CA LYS A 78 6.76 24.70 -1.59
C LYS A 78 7.82 24.89 -2.68
N ARG A 79 8.76 23.94 -2.80
CA ARG A 79 9.90 24.05 -3.73
C ARG A 79 9.63 23.39 -5.08
N ALA A 80 8.98 22.24 -5.07
CA ALA A 80 8.83 21.38 -6.24
C ALA A 80 7.36 21.16 -6.66
N GLY A 81 6.39 21.63 -5.88
CA GLY A 81 4.96 21.49 -6.16
C GLY A 81 4.37 20.16 -5.69
N LEU A 82 3.04 20.08 -5.72
CA LEU A 82 2.27 18.93 -5.24
C LEU A 82 2.40 17.71 -6.16
N ALA A 83 2.38 17.91 -7.48
CA ALA A 83 2.56 16.82 -8.45
C ALA A 83 3.90 16.10 -8.26
N PHE A 84 4.99 16.86 -8.02
CA PHE A 84 6.28 16.28 -7.71
C PHE A 84 6.25 15.48 -6.40
N CYS A 85 5.67 16.02 -5.32
CA CYS A 85 5.52 15.29 -4.06
C CYS A 85 4.76 13.98 -4.25
N ALA A 86 3.70 14.00 -5.06
CA ALA A 86 2.91 12.82 -5.36
C ALA A 86 3.76 11.75 -6.10
N VAL A 87 4.40 12.14 -7.20
CA VAL A 87 5.29 11.24 -7.99
C VAL A 87 6.43 10.70 -7.13
N ALA A 88 7.11 11.56 -6.37
CA ALA A 88 8.22 11.18 -5.51
C ALA A 88 7.77 10.22 -4.40
N GLY A 89 6.64 10.50 -3.74
CA GLY A 89 6.10 9.68 -2.67
C GLY A 89 5.77 8.27 -3.11
N VAL A 90 4.97 8.13 -4.17
CA VAL A 90 4.55 6.81 -4.68
C VAL A 90 5.72 6.01 -5.27
N THR A 91 6.66 6.69 -5.94
CA THR A 91 7.85 6.04 -6.51
C THR A 91 8.79 5.56 -5.42
N TYR A 92 9.02 6.37 -4.39
CA TYR A 92 9.82 5.97 -3.22
C TYR A 92 9.18 4.79 -2.49
N GLN A 93 7.86 4.83 -2.27
CA GLN A 93 7.13 3.71 -1.68
C GLN A 93 7.30 2.42 -2.50
N LEU A 94 7.13 2.49 -3.82
CA LEU A 94 7.28 1.34 -4.71
C LEU A 94 8.70 0.76 -4.65
N ALA A 95 9.73 1.62 -4.69
CA ALA A 95 11.12 1.19 -4.62
C ALA A 95 11.45 0.47 -3.29
N CYS A 96 11.03 1.04 -2.16
CA CYS A 96 11.22 0.43 -0.85
C CYS A 96 10.49 -0.92 -0.71
N LEU A 97 9.24 -1.01 -1.17
CA LEU A 97 8.49 -2.27 -1.14
C LEU A 97 9.08 -3.31 -2.09
N ALA A 98 9.50 -2.93 -3.30
CA ALA A 98 10.16 -3.84 -4.23
C ALA A 98 11.47 -4.39 -3.63
N ALA A 99 12.28 -3.54 -2.99
CA ALA A 99 13.51 -3.96 -2.31
C ALA A 99 13.25 -4.97 -1.18
N GLY A 100 12.11 -4.87 -0.49
CA GLY A 100 11.70 -5.81 0.55
C GLY A 100 11.07 -7.11 0.01
N VAL A 101 10.21 -7.01 -1.00
CA VAL A 101 9.37 -8.10 -1.50
C VAL A 101 10.09 -8.99 -2.52
N LEU A 102 10.88 -8.41 -3.43
CA LEU A 102 11.52 -9.21 -4.49
C LEU A 102 12.45 -10.30 -3.92
N PRO A 103 13.29 -10.04 -2.89
CA PRO A 103 14.12 -11.09 -2.32
C PRO A 103 13.31 -12.23 -1.67
N THR A 104 12.20 -11.92 -1.00
CA THR A 104 11.35 -12.95 -0.37
C THR A 104 10.61 -13.80 -1.40
N VAL A 105 10.12 -13.19 -2.48
CA VAL A 105 9.48 -13.89 -3.59
C VAL A 105 10.47 -14.77 -4.34
N VAL A 106 11.66 -14.26 -4.66
CA VAL A 106 12.72 -15.04 -5.34
C VAL A 106 13.11 -16.25 -4.49
N ALA A 107 13.27 -16.07 -3.17
CA ALA A 107 13.57 -17.18 -2.27
C ALA A 107 12.45 -18.24 -2.23
N ALA A 108 11.19 -17.81 -2.21
CA ALA A 108 10.04 -18.73 -2.26
C ALA A 108 9.99 -19.51 -3.58
N ALA A 109 10.22 -18.84 -4.72
CA ALA A 109 10.24 -19.48 -6.04
C ALA A 109 11.41 -20.47 -6.17
N ALA A 110 12.61 -20.10 -5.71
CA ALA A 110 13.78 -20.97 -5.72
C ALA A 110 13.55 -22.23 -4.88
N ALA A 111 12.93 -22.08 -3.70
CA ALA A 111 12.60 -23.22 -2.86
C ALA A 111 11.52 -24.12 -3.48
N ALA A 112 10.50 -23.55 -4.13
CA ALA A 112 9.49 -24.32 -4.86
C ALA A 112 10.12 -25.13 -6.01
N ALA A 113 11.04 -24.51 -6.78
CA ALA A 113 11.78 -25.19 -7.84
C ALA A 113 12.68 -26.32 -7.30
N ALA A 114 13.32 -26.11 -6.15
CA ALA A 114 14.14 -27.14 -5.50
C ALA A 114 13.31 -28.30 -4.94
N ALA A 115 12.09 -28.03 -4.44
CA ALA A 115 11.16 -29.03 -3.93
C ALA A 115 10.60 -29.93 -5.04
N GLY A 116 10.38 -29.40 -6.24
CA GLY A 116 9.99 -30.20 -7.42
C GLY A 116 11.01 -31.30 -7.78
N ASN A 117 12.26 -31.17 -7.35
CA ASN A 117 13.33 -32.15 -7.57
C ASN A 117 13.53 -33.15 -6.42
N ARG A 118 12.85 -32.98 -5.28
CA ARG A 118 12.95 -33.88 -4.12
C ARG A 118 11.55 -34.26 -3.65
N GLY A 119 11.10 -35.47 -3.97
CA GLY A 119 9.87 -36.03 -3.40
C GLY A 119 10.02 -36.19 -1.88
N GLY A 120 9.59 -35.19 -1.10
CA GLY A 120 9.63 -35.28 0.36
C GLY A 120 9.18 -34.01 1.09
N GLY A 121 8.07 -34.14 1.82
CA GLY A 121 7.79 -33.46 3.09
C GLY A 121 7.22 -32.03 3.04
N GLU A 122 5.97 -31.88 3.50
CA GLU A 122 5.26 -30.62 3.82
C GLU A 122 5.85 -29.87 5.04
N GLN A 123 7.16 -29.84 5.24
CA GLN A 123 7.74 -28.82 6.12
C GLN A 123 7.73 -27.51 5.34
N GLY A 124 6.55 -26.87 5.35
CA GLY A 124 6.24 -25.65 4.62
C GLY A 124 7.43 -24.70 4.68
N ASN A 125 8.03 -24.45 3.51
CA ASN A 125 9.26 -23.71 3.35
C ASN A 125 9.15 -22.32 3.99
N LYS A 126 9.56 -22.22 5.25
CA LYS A 126 9.56 -20.96 6.00
C LYS A 126 10.69 -20.09 5.48
N PRO A 127 10.43 -18.80 5.21
CA PRO A 127 11.48 -17.88 4.79
C PRO A 127 12.51 -17.73 5.90
N ALA A 128 13.77 -17.49 5.54
CA ALA A 128 14.80 -17.18 6.52
C ALA A 128 14.46 -15.86 7.22
N VAL A 129 14.60 -15.80 8.56
CA VAL A 129 14.28 -14.60 9.35
C VAL A 129 15.03 -13.36 8.85
N GLY A 130 16.28 -13.53 8.38
CA GLY A 130 17.05 -12.44 7.76
C GLY A 130 16.38 -11.84 6.53
N GLN A 131 15.77 -12.66 5.66
CA GLN A 131 15.03 -12.17 4.49
C GLN A 131 13.75 -11.45 4.93
N VAL A 132 13.08 -11.96 5.96
CA VAL A 132 11.89 -11.31 6.52
C VAL A 132 12.22 -9.94 7.12
N ARG A 133 13.40 -9.77 7.74
CA ARG A 133 13.87 -8.46 8.20
C ARG A 133 14.06 -7.45 7.06
N VAL A 134 14.57 -7.90 5.92
CA VAL A 134 14.69 -7.04 4.72
C VAL A 134 13.31 -6.63 4.20
N LEU A 135 12.35 -7.56 4.16
CA LEU A 135 10.95 -7.26 3.83
C LEU A 135 10.37 -6.18 4.74
N VAL A 136 10.51 -6.35 6.06
CA VAL A 136 9.96 -5.40 7.02
C VAL A 136 10.70 -4.06 6.98
N ALA A 137 12.02 -4.05 6.76
CA ALA A 137 12.80 -2.83 6.57
C ALA A 137 12.30 -2.02 5.35
N GLY A 138 12.06 -2.70 4.23
CA GLY A 138 11.43 -2.09 3.04
C GLY A 138 10.05 -1.53 3.34
N LEU A 139 9.21 -2.27 4.08
CA LEU A 139 7.87 -1.84 4.47
C LEU A 139 7.88 -0.61 5.39
N VAL A 140 8.71 -0.61 6.44
CA VAL A 140 8.73 0.53 7.38
C VAL A 140 9.27 1.77 6.70
N THR A 141 10.32 1.66 5.88
CA THR A 141 10.86 2.81 5.12
C THR A 141 9.87 3.31 4.07
N SER A 142 9.10 2.43 3.43
CA SER A 142 8.09 2.83 2.44
C SER A 142 6.98 3.71 3.03
N ARG A 143 6.80 3.74 4.36
CA ARG A 143 5.81 4.60 5.03
C ARG A 143 6.06 6.07 4.76
N THR A 144 7.32 6.51 4.65
CA THR A 144 7.64 7.90 4.30
C THR A 144 7.04 8.27 2.94
N GLY A 145 7.20 7.40 1.94
CA GLY A 145 6.67 7.63 0.59
C GLY A 145 5.15 7.62 0.54
N LEU A 146 4.52 6.65 1.23
CA LEU A 146 3.07 6.54 1.31
C LEU A 146 2.43 7.80 1.91
N TRP A 147 2.93 8.26 3.06
CA TRP A 147 2.39 9.45 3.73
C TRP A 147 2.72 10.74 2.97
N LEU A 148 3.87 10.82 2.30
CA LEU A 148 4.21 11.95 1.44
C LEU A 148 3.22 12.07 0.27
N TYR A 149 2.87 10.92 -0.33
CA TYR A 149 1.88 10.84 -1.39
C TYR A 149 0.47 11.19 -0.89
N ASP A 150 0.05 10.63 0.25
CA ASP A 150 -1.25 10.91 0.86
C ASP A 150 -1.47 12.41 1.15
N LEU A 151 -0.45 13.08 1.70
CA LEU A 151 -0.47 14.53 1.94
C LEU A 151 -0.58 15.31 0.63
N ALA A 152 0.17 14.91 -0.40
CA ALA A 152 0.13 15.55 -1.71
C ALA A 152 -1.24 15.45 -2.36
N VAL A 153 -1.85 14.25 -2.39
CA VAL A 153 -3.18 14.03 -2.96
C VAL A 153 -4.25 14.75 -2.14
N THR A 154 -4.14 14.74 -0.82
CA THR A 154 -5.07 15.47 0.05
C THR A 154 -5.04 16.98 -0.27
N GLN A 155 -3.85 17.55 -0.44
CA GLN A 155 -3.72 18.97 -0.77
C GLN A 155 -4.16 19.26 -2.23
N LEU A 156 -3.89 18.37 -3.19
CA LEU A 156 -4.41 18.48 -4.55
C LEU A 156 -5.95 18.53 -4.57
N ILE A 157 -6.62 17.66 -3.79
CA ILE A 157 -8.09 17.72 -3.65
C ILE A 157 -8.52 19.07 -3.09
N GLN A 158 -7.82 19.61 -2.08
CA GLN A 158 -8.19 20.88 -1.45
C GLN A 158 -8.00 22.10 -2.36
N GLU A 159 -6.99 22.07 -3.23
CA GLU A 159 -6.66 23.17 -4.14
C GLU A 159 -7.47 23.12 -5.46
N ASP A 160 -7.69 21.93 -6.01
CA ASP A 160 -8.27 21.77 -7.36
C ASP A 160 -9.77 21.47 -7.36
N VAL A 161 -10.35 21.04 -6.24
CA VAL A 161 -11.78 20.75 -6.12
C VAL A 161 -12.51 21.94 -5.50
N ARG A 162 -13.65 22.30 -6.11
CA ARG A 162 -14.52 23.34 -5.57
C ARG A 162 -15.01 23.01 -4.16
N GLN A 163 -15.04 24.02 -3.30
CA GLN A 163 -15.38 23.89 -1.87
C GLN A 163 -16.77 23.26 -1.62
N ASP A 164 -17.75 23.54 -2.48
CA ASP A 164 -19.11 22.96 -2.39
C ASP A 164 -19.18 21.47 -2.77
N LEU A 165 -18.13 20.94 -3.41
CA LEU A 165 -18.04 19.56 -3.89
C LEU A 165 -17.11 18.69 -3.04
N LEU A 166 -16.32 19.27 -2.13
CA LEU A 166 -15.31 18.55 -1.32
C LEU A 166 -15.92 17.38 -0.54
N GLY A 167 -17.09 17.57 0.08
CA GLY A 167 -17.77 16.51 0.82
C GLY A 167 -18.13 15.30 -0.07
N ASN A 168 -18.55 15.56 -1.31
CA ASN A 168 -18.86 14.50 -2.27
C ASN A 168 -17.59 13.74 -2.69
N VAL A 169 -16.51 14.48 -2.99
CA VAL A 169 -15.23 13.90 -3.42
C VAL A 169 -14.59 13.08 -2.31
N TYR A 170 -14.48 13.62 -1.10
CA TYR A 170 -13.94 12.89 0.05
C TYR A 170 -14.81 11.68 0.43
N GLY A 171 -16.14 11.78 0.29
CA GLY A 171 -17.05 10.66 0.54
C GLY A 171 -16.82 9.49 -0.43
N VAL A 172 -16.67 9.76 -1.73
CA VAL A 172 -16.34 8.74 -2.73
C VAL A 172 -14.92 8.21 -2.52
N GLN A 173 -13.95 9.08 -2.24
CA GLN A 173 -12.56 8.70 -1.96
C GLN A 173 -12.47 7.71 -0.80
N SER A 174 -13.11 8.02 0.32
CA SER A 174 -13.15 7.16 1.49
C SER A 174 -13.85 5.82 1.19
N SER A 175 -14.93 5.84 0.42
CA SER A 175 -15.63 4.62 0.00
C SER A 175 -14.76 3.71 -0.87
N LEU A 176 -13.98 4.29 -1.79
CA LEU A 176 -13.02 3.54 -2.63
C LEU A 176 -11.90 2.94 -1.80
N GLN A 177 -11.30 3.72 -0.89
CA GLN A 177 -10.26 3.23 0.02
C GLN A 177 -10.75 2.06 0.87
N ALA A 178 -11.93 2.19 1.48
CA ALA A 178 -12.55 1.12 2.28
C ALA A 178 -12.84 -0.14 1.43
N THR A 179 -13.28 0.04 0.18
CA THR A 179 -13.51 -1.07 -0.75
C THR A 179 -12.21 -1.81 -1.05
N PHE A 180 -11.13 -1.08 -1.36
CA PHE A 180 -9.82 -1.67 -1.64
C PHE A 180 -9.18 -2.34 -0.42
N GLU A 181 -9.35 -1.74 0.76
CA GLU A 181 -8.93 -2.38 2.02
C GLU A 181 -9.70 -3.70 2.24
N MET A 182 -11.02 -3.70 2.05
CA MET A 182 -11.83 -4.92 2.15
C MET A 182 -11.38 -6.00 1.16
N LEU A 183 -11.06 -5.62 -0.08
CA LEU A 183 -10.50 -6.55 -1.08
C LEU A 183 -9.19 -7.18 -0.60
N SER A 184 -8.35 -6.44 0.12
CA SER A 184 -7.11 -7.01 0.70
C SER A 184 -7.39 -8.09 1.75
N PHE A 185 -8.44 -7.92 2.57
CA PHE A 185 -8.87 -8.93 3.54
C PHE A 185 -9.50 -10.15 2.86
N VAL A 186 -10.29 -9.94 1.80
CA VAL A 186 -10.83 -11.04 0.98
C VAL A 186 -9.69 -11.84 0.33
N ALA A 187 -8.65 -11.16 -0.19
CA ALA A 187 -7.47 -11.84 -0.71
C ALA A 187 -6.75 -12.65 0.37
N GLY A 188 -6.63 -12.11 1.60
CA GLY A 188 -6.10 -12.84 2.76
C GLY A 188 -6.94 -14.06 3.15
N LEU A 189 -8.27 -14.01 3.01
CA LEU A 189 -9.14 -15.16 3.23
C LEU A 189 -8.95 -16.22 2.15
N ALA A 190 -8.84 -15.80 0.88
CA ALA A 190 -8.61 -16.70 -0.25
C ALA A 190 -7.23 -17.38 -0.19
N VAL A 191 -6.21 -16.66 0.29
CA VAL A 191 -4.83 -17.17 0.49
C VAL A 191 -4.53 -17.27 1.98
N SER A 192 -5.14 -18.25 2.64
CA SER A 192 -5.02 -18.46 4.08
C SER A 192 -3.74 -19.20 4.49
N ASN A 193 -3.06 -19.90 3.56
CA ASN A 193 -1.81 -20.59 3.83
C ASN A 193 -0.63 -19.58 3.87
N PRO A 194 0.07 -19.43 5.01
CA PRO A 194 1.18 -18.48 5.12
C PRO A 194 2.38 -18.82 4.20
N ALA A 195 2.56 -20.07 3.76
CA ALA A 195 3.58 -20.41 2.78
C ALA A 195 3.30 -19.79 1.39
N ALA A 196 2.02 -19.54 1.08
CA ALA A 196 1.57 -18.89 -0.16
C ALA A 196 1.51 -17.36 -0.05
N PHE A 197 1.89 -16.77 1.09
CA PHE A 197 1.75 -15.33 1.35
C PHE A 197 2.54 -14.45 0.36
N HIS A 198 3.58 -14.99 -0.27
CA HIS A 198 4.34 -14.29 -1.34
C HIS A 198 3.45 -13.86 -2.53
N TRP A 199 2.36 -14.58 -2.83
CA TRP A 199 1.38 -14.16 -3.83
C TRP A 199 0.62 -12.89 -3.42
N LEU A 200 0.26 -12.77 -2.14
CA LEU A 200 -0.36 -11.55 -1.61
C LEU A 200 0.62 -10.38 -1.61
N MET A 201 1.91 -10.63 -1.33
CA MET A 201 2.96 -9.61 -1.45
C MET A 201 3.08 -9.11 -2.90
N LEU A 202 3.08 -10.02 -3.88
CA LEU A 202 3.13 -9.67 -5.30
C LEU A 202 1.89 -8.87 -5.74
N GLY A 203 0.69 -9.27 -5.31
CA GLY A 203 -0.53 -8.53 -5.59
C GLY A 203 -0.49 -7.11 -5.03
N SER A 204 0.02 -6.95 -3.81
CA SER A 204 0.21 -5.64 -3.17
C SER A 204 1.24 -4.79 -3.93
N LEU A 205 2.39 -5.37 -4.31
CA LEU A 205 3.41 -4.68 -5.08
C LEU A 205 2.88 -4.26 -6.46
N GLY A 206 2.08 -5.11 -7.10
CA GLY A 206 1.37 -4.80 -8.34
C GLY A 206 0.38 -3.64 -8.18
N SER A 207 -0.40 -3.61 -7.09
CA SER A 207 -1.30 -2.48 -6.79
C SER A 207 -0.53 -1.16 -6.68
N VAL A 208 0.60 -1.15 -5.95
CA VAL A 208 1.46 0.03 -5.81
C VAL A 208 2.11 0.42 -7.14
N ALA A 209 2.49 -0.55 -7.98
CA ALA A 209 3.05 -0.28 -9.31
C ALA A 209 2.01 0.35 -10.25
N VAL A 210 0.77 -0.14 -10.25
CA VAL A 210 -0.34 0.47 -11.00
C VAL A 210 -0.62 1.88 -10.48
N ALA A 211 -0.66 2.07 -9.16
CA ALA A 211 -0.82 3.40 -8.56
C ALA A 211 0.29 4.36 -9.01
N ALA A 212 1.55 3.93 -9.01
CA ALA A 212 2.66 4.71 -9.53
C ALA A 212 2.46 5.06 -11.01
N GLY A 213 2.08 4.10 -11.86
CA GLY A 213 1.82 4.33 -13.28
C GLY A 213 0.74 5.38 -13.52
N LEU A 214 -0.36 5.34 -12.77
CA LEU A 214 -1.44 6.34 -12.84
C LEU A 214 -0.94 7.74 -12.48
N VAL A 215 -0.13 7.86 -11.43
CA VAL A 215 0.43 9.15 -10.96
C VAL A 215 1.47 9.72 -11.92
N TRP A 216 2.26 8.87 -12.57
CA TRP A 216 3.21 9.30 -13.61
C TRP A 216 2.50 9.74 -14.90
N SER A 217 1.26 9.32 -15.13
CA SER A 217 0.43 9.74 -16.27
C SER A 217 -0.46 10.96 -16.01
N TYR A 218 -0.43 11.48 -14.78
CA TYR A 218 -1.15 12.68 -14.33
C TYR A 218 -0.30 13.92 -14.56
#